data_AF-A0A816UXM9-F1
#
_entry.id   AF-A0A816UXM9-F1
#
_cell.length_a   1.000
_cell.length_b   1.000
_cell.length_c   1.000
_cell.angle_alpha   90.00
_cell.angle_beta   90.00
_cell.angle_gamma   90.00
#
_symmetry.space_group_name_H-M   'P 1'
#
loop_
_entity.id
_entity.type
_entity.pdbx_description
1 polymer ?
#
loop_
_entity_poly.entity_id
_entity_poly.type
_entity_poly.pdbx_seq_one_letter_code
_entity_poly.pdbx_strand_id
1 'polypeptide(L)'
;MLRPPNFIFGIYDGKTASTTTPATAKSGSNKMITLFQDWFNRNQLPWDYTNFDGRSDYGSFLAAGIGAGGLFSGADAMKIIEQVNRYAAMLVRNLSGTASIRQDICYHQSCDKTTNINKFALEKMVKATAYAIEILGQQSALDSWLYPMREIEEISKKKSTATVSV
;
A
#
# COMPACT_ATOMS: atom_id res chain seq x y z
N MET A 1 6.91 -8.16 -0.52
CA MET A 1 7.03 -9.00 -1.75
C MET A 1 6.29 -8.31 -2.89
N LEU A 2 6.84 -8.27 -4.12
CA LEU A 2 6.29 -7.50 -5.24
C LEU A 2 6.11 -8.28 -6.57
N ARG A 3 6.41 -9.59 -6.61
CA ARG A 3 6.54 -10.31 -7.89
C ARG A 3 6.31 -11.83 -7.92
N PRO A 4 5.52 -12.46 -7.04
CA PRO A 4 5.37 -13.91 -7.06
C PRO A 4 4.56 -14.37 -8.29
N PRO A 5 4.64 -15.66 -8.68
CA PRO A 5 3.93 -16.18 -9.85
C PRO A 5 2.39 -16.06 -9.77
N ASN A 6 1.80 -16.29 -8.60
CA ASN A 6 0.34 -16.26 -8.37
C ASN A 6 -0.09 -14.94 -7.72
N PHE A 7 0.45 -13.83 -8.25
CA PHE A 7 0.38 -12.50 -7.65
C PHE A 7 -1.05 -11.96 -7.46
N ILE A 8 -1.15 -10.99 -6.56
CA ILE A 8 -2.16 -9.94 -6.58
C ILE A 8 -1.51 -8.58 -6.86
N PHE A 9 -2.27 -7.57 -7.24
CA PHE A 9 -1.91 -6.17 -7.24
C PHE A 9 -2.51 -5.53 -5.99
N GLY A 10 -1.91 -5.81 -4.84
CA GLY A 10 -2.38 -5.36 -3.53
C GLY A 10 -1.91 -3.94 -3.21
N ILE A 11 -2.82 -3.16 -2.65
CA ILE A 11 -2.60 -1.80 -2.12
C ILE A 11 -2.83 -1.83 -0.62
N TYR A 12 -1.90 -1.33 0.19
CA TYR A 12 -2.10 -1.27 1.64
C TYR A 12 -3.25 -0.34 2.02
N ASP A 13 -4.24 -0.85 2.76
CA ASP A 13 -5.42 -0.09 3.18
C ASP A 13 -5.17 0.65 4.50
N GLY A 14 -4.98 1.97 4.42
CA GLY A 14 -4.84 2.89 5.56
C GLY A 14 -5.97 2.82 6.59
N LYS A 15 -7.17 2.34 6.22
CA LYS A 15 -8.27 2.15 7.16
C LYS A 15 -8.05 0.95 8.10
N THR A 16 -7.18 0.03 7.71
CA THR A 16 -6.85 -1.18 8.49
C THR A 16 -5.69 -0.98 9.46
N ALA A 17 -5.06 0.20 9.45
CA ALA A 17 -4.01 0.53 10.41
C ALA A 17 -4.53 0.43 11.86
N SER A 18 -3.68 -0.08 12.77
CA SER A 18 -4.00 -0.31 14.18
C SER A 18 -4.75 0.88 14.81
N THR A 19 -5.65 0.60 15.75
CA THR A 19 -6.36 1.62 16.54
C THR A 19 -5.39 2.52 17.32
N THR A 20 -4.21 2.00 17.67
CA THR A 20 -3.13 2.76 18.34
C THR A 20 -2.31 3.66 17.40
N THR A 21 -2.50 3.55 16.09
CA THR A 21 -1.81 4.40 15.11
C THR A 21 -2.31 5.85 15.24
N PRO A 22 -1.41 6.84 15.37
CA PRO A 22 -1.79 8.26 15.44
C PRO A 22 -2.70 8.69 14.28
N ALA A 23 -3.69 9.53 14.57
CA ALA A 23 -4.67 9.99 13.58
C ALA A 23 -4.02 10.72 12.38
N THR A 24 -2.93 11.45 12.64
CA THR A 24 -2.12 12.13 11.64
C THR A 24 -1.54 11.15 10.60
N ALA A 25 -1.02 10.00 11.02
CA ALA A 25 -0.52 8.96 10.11
C ALA A 25 -1.65 8.37 9.25
N LYS A 26 -2.82 8.09 9.85
CA LYS A 26 -3.98 7.54 9.13
C LYS A 26 -4.44 8.45 7.99
N SER A 27 -4.46 9.76 8.20
CA SER A 27 -4.84 10.74 7.17
C SER A 27 -3.91 10.68 5.95
N GLY A 28 -2.59 10.72 6.17
CA GLY A 28 -1.60 10.64 5.12
C GLY A 28 -1.64 9.29 4.38
N SER A 29 -1.75 8.20 5.13
CA SER A 29 -1.91 6.85 4.59
C SER A 29 -3.11 6.73 3.66
N ASN A 30 -4.28 7.23 4.09
CA ASN A 30 -5.50 7.18 3.28
C ASN A 30 -5.38 7.95 1.96
N LYS A 31 -4.59 9.02 1.93
CA LYS A 31 -4.31 9.78 0.71
C LYS A 31 -3.33 9.06 -0.22
N MET A 32 -2.31 8.39 0.31
CA MET A 32 -1.35 7.65 -0.54
C MET A 32 -2.01 6.48 -1.28
N ILE A 33 -3.06 5.87 -0.71
CA ILE A 33 -3.83 4.78 -1.36
C ILE A 33 -4.37 5.21 -2.72
N THR A 34 -4.91 6.43 -2.82
CA THR A 34 -5.59 6.89 -4.02
C THR A 34 -4.64 7.01 -5.20
N LEU A 35 -3.35 7.31 -4.95
CA LEU A 35 -2.33 7.35 -6.00
C LEU A 35 -2.16 5.99 -6.68
N PHE A 36 -2.14 4.90 -5.90
CA PHE A 36 -2.02 3.57 -6.46
C PHE A 36 -3.31 3.13 -7.16
N GLN A 37 -4.47 3.42 -6.57
CA GLN A 37 -5.76 3.12 -7.19
C GLN A 37 -5.88 3.83 -8.54
N ASP A 38 -5.55 5.11 -8.61
CA ASP A 38 -5.55 5.89 -9.83
C ASP A 38 -4.63 5.27 -10.87
N TRP A 39 -3.43 4.84 -10.48
CA TRP A 39 -2.50 4.19 -11.40
C TRP A 39 -3.06 2.88 -11.97
N PHE A 40 -3.54 1.97 -11.12
CA PHE A 40 -4.09 0.68 -11.60
C PHE A 40 -5.35 0.90 -12.46
N ASN A 41 -6.24 1.81 -12.05
CA ASN A 41 -7.47 2.14 -12.79
C ASN A 41 -7.15 2.74 -14.18
N ARG A 42 -6.22 3.71 -14.26
CA ARG A 42 -5.79 4.31 -15.54
C ARG A 42 -5.14 3.31 -16.48
N ASN A 43 -4.47 2.30 -15.93
CA ASN A 43 -3.83 1.24 -16.71
C ASN A 43 -4.74 0.03 -16.94
N GLN A 44 -6.02 0.10 -16.56
CA GLN A 44 -7.00 -0.98 -16.70
C GLN A 44 -6.52 -2.30 -16.07
N LEU A 45 -5.88 -2.21 -14.91
CA LEU A 45 -5.37 -3.35 -14.15
C LEU A 45 -6.25 -3.61 -12.92
N PRO A 46 -6.46 -4.89 -12.55
CA PRO A 46 -7.15 -5.20 -11.31
C PRO A 46 -6.30 -4.76 -10.12
N TRP A 47 -6.93 -4.55 -8.97
CA TRP A 47 -6.24 -4.38 -7.70
C TRP A 47 -7.07 -4.95 -6.55
N ASP A 48 -6.41 -5.16 -5.42
CA ASP A 48 -6.98 -5.65 -4.16
C ASP A 48 -6.46 -4.80 -3.00
N TYR A 49 -7.19 -4.79 -1.88
CA TYR A 49 -6.63 -4.27 -0.64
C TYR A 49 -5.78 -5.33 0.07
N THR A 50 -4.77 -4.87 0.78
CA THR A 50 -4.05 -5.65 1.78
C THR A 50 -3.96 -4.86 3.09
N ASN A 51 -3.88 -5.55 4.21
CA ASN A 51 -3.99 -4.90 5.52
C ASN A 51 -2.65 -4.35 6.00
N PHE A 52 -2.68 -3.27 6.77
CA PHE A 52 -1.58 -2.85 7.64
C PHE A 52 -1.56 -3.71 8.91
N ASP A 53 -1.13 -4.96 8.77
CA ASP A 53 -1.07 -5.97 9.84
C ASP A 53 0.20 -5.90 10.73
N GLY A 54 1.11 -4.98 10.44
CA GLY A 54 2.36 -4.77 11.17
C GLY A 54 3.52 -5.68 10.74
N ARG A 55 3.35 -6.50 9.69
CA ARG A 55 4.36 -7.48 9.26
C ARG A 55 5.38 -6.94 8.23
N SER A 56 5.57 -5.62 8.16
CA SER A 56 6.54 -4.97 7.26
C SER A 56 7.04 -3.64 7.84
N ASP A 57 8.05 -3.05 7.21
CA ASP A 57 8.74 -1.84 7.70
C ASP A 57 7.85 -0.60 7.88
N TYR A 58 6.68 -0.54 7.23
CA TYR A 58 5.72 0.56 7.42
C TYR A 58 5.29 0.70 8.89
N GLY A 59 5.36 -0.37 9.69
CA GLY A 59 4.85 -0.40 11.06
C GLY A 59 5.51 0.66 11.96
N SER A 60 6.84 0.80 11.86
CA SER A 60 7.57 1.80 12.64
C SER A 60 7.26 3.23 12.23
N PHE A 61 7.02 3.48 10.94
CA PHE A 61 6.60 4.81 10.46
C PHE A 61 5.21 5.17 10.99
N LEU A 62 4.25 4.25 10.87
CA LEU A 62 2.90 4.43 11.40
C LEU A 62 2.93 4.68 12.92
N ALA A 63 3.72 3.92 13.68
CA ALA A 63 3.88 4.10 15.12
C ALA A 63 4.47 5.47 15.50
N ALA A 64 5.35 6.03 14.65
CA ALA A 64 5.93 7.36 14.82
C ALA A 64 5.01 8.50 14.34
N GLY A 65 3.78 8.21 13.87
CA GLY A 65 2.87 9.22 13.35
C GLY A 65 3.18 9.66 11.91
N ILE A 66 4.03 8.92 11.19
CA ILE A 66 4.36 9.15 9.79
C ILE A 66 3.42 8.31 8.93
N GLY A 67 2.70 8.96 8.01
CA GLY A 67 1.80 8.28 7.09
C GLY A 67 2.59 7.35 6.16
N ALA A 68 2.12 6.12 6.02
CA ALA A 68 2.71 5.12 5.14
C ALA A 68 1.69 4.64 4.10
N GLY A 69 2.20 4.28 2.92
CA GLY A 69 1.44 3.66 1.85
C GLY A 69 2.34 2.65 1.13
N GLY A 70 1.76 1.81 0.29
CA GLY A 70 2.58 0.90 -0.50
C GLY A 70 1.80 -0.19 -1.21
N LEU A 71 2.58 -1.06 -1.82
CA LEU A 71 2.11 -2.14 -2.65
C LEU A 71 2.58 -3.48 -2.12
N PHE A 72 1.77 -4.51 -2.34
CA PHE A 72 2.05 -5.88 -1.96
C PHE A 72 1.50 -6.82 -3.01
N SER A 73 2.27 -7.82 -3.42
CA SER A 73 1.84 -8.73 -4.49
C SER A 73 1.44 -10.12 -4.03
N GLY A 74 1.40 -10.35 -2.72
CA GLY A 74 1.10 -11.65 -2.14
C GLY A 74 2.29 -12.37 -1.51
N ALA A 75 1.95 -13.31 -0.61
CA ALA A 75 2.87 -14.14 0.16
C ALA A 75 2.22 -15.51 0.47
N ASP A 76 2.05 -15.87 1.73
CA ASP A 76 1.52 -17.14 2.21
C ASP A 76 -0.01 -17.29 2.12
N ALA A 77 -0.73 -16.18 1.89
CA ALA A 77 -2.18 -16.21 1.71
C ALA A 77 -2.59 -16.98 0.44
N MET A 78 -3.72 -17.70 0.51
CA MET A 78 -4.31 -18.36 -0.66
C MET A 78 -4.98 -17.33 -1.56
N LYS A 79 -4.78 -17.43 -2.88
CA LYS A 79 -5.55 -16.65 -3.85
C LYS A 79 -6.98 -17.21 -3.91
N ILE A 80 -7.97 -16.35 -3.70
CA ILE A 80 -9.38 -16.75 -3.69
C ILE A 80 -9.98 -16.74 -5.11
N ILE A 81 -11.09 -17.44 -5.31
CA ILE A 81 -11.71 -17.58 -6.64
C ILE A 81 -12.17 -16.23 -7.20
N GLU A 82 -12.61 -15.31 -6.35
CA GLU A 82 -13.03 -13.95 -6.72
C GLU A 82 -11.86 -13.15 -7.29
N GLN A 83 -10.66 -13.32 -6.74
CA GLN A 83 -9.45 -12.70 -7.27
C GLN A 83 -9.10 -13.30 -8.63
N VAL A 84 -9.14 -14.63 -8.78
CA VAL A 84 -8.87 -15.27 -10.08
C VAL A 84 -9.84 -14.78 -11.16
N ASN A 85 -11.14 -14.71 -10.83
CA ASN A 85 -12.17 -14.26 -11.76
C ASN A 85 -11.97 -12.78 -12.16
N ARG A 86 -11.67 -11.90 -11.19
CA ARG A 86 -11.39 -10.48 -11.49
C ARG A 86 -10.17 -10.33 -12.40
N TYR A 87 -9.12 -11.11 -12.15
CA TYR A 87 -7.88 -11.00 -12.92
C TYR A 87 -8.06 -11.59 -14.31
N ALA A 88 -8.84 -12.67 -14.45
CA ALA A 88 -9.20 -13.23 -15.75
C ALA A 88 -10.05 -12.29 -16.61
N ALA A 89 -10.85 -11.41 -16.00
CA ALA A 89 -11.64 -10.42 -16.72
C ALA A 89 -10.81 -9.26 -17.29
N MET A 90 -9.63 -8.99 -16.72
CA MET A 90 -8.83 -7.80 -17.03
C MET A 90 -7.46 -8.10 -17.65
N LEU A 91 -6.93 -9.31 -17.42
CA LEU A 91 -5.60 -9.73 -17.88
C LEU A 91 -5.70 -10.88 -18.89
N VAL A 92 -4.61 -11.12 -19.61
CA VAL A 92 -4.49 -12.33 -20.44
C VAL A 92 -4.57 -13.59 -19.56
N ARG A 93 -5.20 -14.65 -20.07
CA ARG A 93 -5.62 -15.85 -19.30
C ARG A 93 -4.53 -16.49 -18.43
N ASN A 94 -3.27 -16.45 -18.83
CA ASN A 94 -2.15 -17.04 -18.08
C ASN A 94 -1.67 -16.17 -16.89
N LEU A 95 -2.21 -14.96 -16.74
CA LEU A 95 -1.90 -14.05 -15.62
C LEU A 95 -3.00 -14.02 -14.54
N SER A 96 -4.09 -14.76 -14.74
CA SER A 96 -5.21 -14.81 -13.77
C SER A 96 -4.86 -15.51 -12.47
N GLY A 97 -3.83 -16.37 -12.49
CA GLY A 97 -3.43 -17.18 -11.35
C GLY A 97 -4.32 -18.42 -11.14
N THR A 98 -4.20 -19.04 -9.97
CA THR A 98 -4.93 -20.25 -9.60
C THR A 98 -5.50 -20.12 -8.19
N ALA A 99 -6.77 -20.45 -8.03
CA ALA A 99 -7.47 -20.37 -6.76
C ALA A 99 -6.99 -21.50 -5.83
N SER A 100 -7.06 -21.27 -4.51
CA SER A 100 -6.65 -22.23 -3.49
C SER A 100 -5.16 -22.62 -3.54
N ILE A 101 -4.35 -21.86 -4.29
CA ILE A 101 -2.89 -21.92 -4.29
C ILE A 101 -2.38 -20.64 -3.63
N ARG A 102 -1.29 -20.74 -2.85
CA ARG A 102 -0.65 -19.57 -2.24
C ARG A 102 -0.30 -18.54 -3.31
N GLN A 103 -0.39 -17.27 -2.95
CA GLN A 103 0.00 -16.19 -3.86
C GLN A 103 1.50 -16.27 -4.17
N ASP A 104 2.30 -16.72 -3.21
CA ASP A 104 3.68 -17.16 -3.39
C ASP A 104 3.91 -18.53 -2.75
N ILE A 105 4.07 -19.56 -3.59
CA ILE A 105 4.33 -20.93 -3.14
C ILE A 105 5.71 -21.10 -2.50
N CYS A 106 6.64 -20.19 -2.78
CA CYS A 106 8.03 -20.22 -2.30
C CYS A 106 8.31 -19.19 -1.20
N TYR A 107 7.29 -18.49 -0.68
CA TYR A 107 7.47 -17.54 0.41
C TYR A 107 8.22 -18.17 1.60
N HIS A 108 9.35 -17.55 1.99
CA HIS A 108 10.28 -18.02 3.03
C HIS A 108 10.81 -19.45 2.82
N GLN A 109 10.87 -19.93 1.58
CA GLN A 109 11.41 -21.25 1.24
C GLN A 109 12.67 -21.11 0.37
N SER A 110 13.44 -22.20 0.29
CA SER A 110 14.68 -22.26 -0.50
C SER A 110 14.46 -22.04 -2.00
N CYS A 111 13.23 -22.18 -2.48
CA CYS A 111 12.86 -21.93 -3.88
C CYS A 111 12.53 -20.46 -4.19
N ASP A 112 12.58 -19.54 -3.22
CA ASP A 112 12.46 -18.09 -3.47
C ASP A 112 13.72 -17.56 -4.17
N LYS A 113 13.75 -17.75 -5.49
CA LYS A 113 14.85 -17.43 -6.38
C LYS A 113 14.38 -16.56 -7.52
N THR A 114 15.29 -16.15 -8.39
CA THR A 114 14.96 -15.38 -9.61
C THR A 114 14.02 -16.11 -10.57
N THR A 115 13.91 -17.43 -10.44
CA THR A 115 12.94 -18.27 -11.18
C THR A 115 11.52 -18.18 -10.62
N ASN A 116 11.32 -17.73 -9.37
CA ASN A 116 10.02 -17.53 -8.72
C ASN A 116 9.51 -16.08 -8.93
N ILE A 117 9.66 -15.54 -10.13
CA ILE A 117 9.34 -14.14 -10.44
C ILE A 117 8.36 -14.08 -11.61
N ASN A 118 7.24 -13.40 -11.41
CA ASN A 118 6.39 -12.92 -12.50
C ASN A 118 6.89 -11.54 -12.97
N LYS A 119 7.47 -11.49 -14.18
CA LYS A 119 8.03 -10.25 -14.75
C LYS A 119 6.96 -9.19 -15.04
N PHE A 120 5.76 -9.61 -15.46
CA PHE A 120 4.65 -8.69 -15.70
C PHE A 120 4.24 -8.01 -14.40
N ALA A 121 4.02 -8.78 -13.33
CA ALA A 121 3.66 -8.23 -12.03
C ALA A 121 4.73 -7.29 -11.49
N LEU A 122 6.02 -7.69 -11.58
CA LEU A 122 7.14 -6.85 -11.19
C LEU A 122 7.15 -5.51 -11.92
N GLU A 123 7.02 -5.52 -13.25
CA GLU A 123 7.01 -4.30 -14.06
C GLU A 123 5.87 -3.36 -13.62
N LYS A 124 4.66 -3.89 -13.44
CA LYS A 124 3.50 -3.09 -13.06
C LYS A 124 3.64 -2.51 -11.65
N MET A 125 4.08 -3.31 -10.68
CA MET A 125 4.30 -2.84 -9.31
C MET A 125 5.38 -1.75 -9.26
N VAL A 126 6.50 -1.91 -9.98
CA VAL A 126 7.56 -0.89 -10.04
C VAL A 126 7.06 0.40 -10.68
N LYS A 127 6.31 0.32 -11.78
CA LYS A 127 5.74 1.51 -12.44
C LYS A 127 4.71 2.23 -11.56
N ALA A 128 3.89 1.48 -10.82
CA ALA A 128 2.97 2.04 -9.84
C ALA A 128 3.69 2.76 -8.69
N THR A 129 4.76 2.17 -8.17
CA THR A 129 5.63 2.80 -7.16
C THR A 129 6.29 4.07 -7.70
N ALA A 130 6.85 4.02 -8.91
CA ALA A 130 7.47 5.18 -9.55
C ALA A 130 6.47 6.32 -9.75
N TYR A 131 5.25 6.02 -10.21
CA TYR A 131 4.17 6.99 -10.35
C TYR A 131 3.84 7.68 -9.01
N ALA A 132 3.67 6.92 -7.93
CA ALA A 132 3.39 7.50 -6.62
C ALA A 132 4.52 8.41 -6.13
N ILE A 133 5.78 7.98 -6.30
CA ILE A 133 6.96 8.78 -5.93
C ILE A 133 7.01 10.08 -6.74
N GLU A 134 6.76 10.02 -8.04
CA GLU A 134 6.76 11.21 -8.90
C GLU A 134 5.70 12.23 -8.45
N ILE A 135 4.46 11.79 -8.23
CA ILE A 135 3.37 12.67 -7.78
C ILE A 135 3.67 13.27 -6.40
N LEU A 136 4.18 12.47 -5.46
CA LEU A 136 4.56 12.96 -4.13
C LEU A 136 5.73 13.95 -4.20
N GLY A 137 6.74 13.69 -5.05
CA GLY A 137 7.90 14.56 -5.22
C GLY A 137 7.57 15.91 -5.87
N GLN A 138 6.49 15.98 -6.65
CA GLN A 138 6.01 17.22 -7.28
C GLN A 138 4.98 17.97 -6.42
N GLN A 139 4.56 17.41 -5.28
CA GLN A 139 3.56 18.03 -4.42
C GLN A 139 4.19 19.20 -3.64
N SER A 140 3.91 20.43 -4.08
CA SER A 140 4.47 21.66 -3.50
C SER A 140 4.06 21.88 -2.03
N ALA A 141 2.93 21.33 -1.61
CA ALA A 141 2.43 21.39 -0.24
C ALA A 141 2.38 19.99 0.39
N LEU A 142 3.44 19.19 0.23
CA LEU A 142 3.43 17.77 0.63
C LEU A 142 3.09 17.56 2.11
N ASP A 143 3.63 18.39 3.00
CA ASP A 143 3.39 18.23 4.43
C ASP A 143 1.93 18.47 4.81
N SER A 144 1.32 19.57 4.36
CA SER A 144 -0.10 19.84 4.61
C SER A 144 -1.02 18.91 3.83
N TRP A 145 -0.58 18.42 2.67
CA TRP A 145 -1.29 17.39 1.94
C TRP A 145 -1.32 16.07 2.72
N LEU A 146 -0.20 15.59 3.25
CA LEU A 146 -0.16 14.35 4.05
C LEU A 146 -0.74 14.51 5.46
N TYR A 147 -0.58 15.68 6.07
CA TYR A 147 -0.88 15.92 7.48
C TYR A 147 -1.77 17.16 7.67
N PRO A 148 -2.97 17.21 7.06
CA PRO A 148 -3.82 18.41 7.12
C PRO A 148 -4.29 18.78 8.53
N MET A 149 -4.20 17.86 9.50
CA MET A 149 -4.56 18.11 10.91
C MET A 149 -3.39 18.61 11.76
N ARG A 150 -2.15 18.57 11.27
CA ARG A 150 -0.97 18.97 12.05
C ARG A 150 -0.98 20.48 12.36
N GLU A 151 -1.40 21.30 11.39
CA GLU A 151 -1.59 22.74 11.61
C GLU A 151 -2.60 23.04 12.74
N ILE A 152 -3.69 22.27 12.82
CA ILE A 152 -4.72 22.45 13.86
C ILE A 152 -4.17 22.07 15.23
N GLU A 153 -3.42 20.97 15.31
CA GLU A 153 -2.77 20.53 16.56
C GLU A 153 -1.70 21.53 17.04
N GLU A 154 -0.90 22.09 16.13
CA GLU A 154 0.10 23.11 16.46
C GLU A 154 -0.54 24.42 16.93
N ILE A 155 -1.60 24.88 16.26
CA ILE A 155 -2.37 26.06 16.68
C ILE A 155 -2.99 25.83 18.07
N SER A 156 -3.53 24.64 18.34
CA SER A 156 -4.12 24.28 19.62
C SER A 156 -3.08 24.24 20.75
N LYS A 157 -1.92 23.60 20.52
CA LYS A 157 -0.81 23.56 21.47
C LYS A 157 -0.28 24.96 21.79
N LYS A 158 -0.11 25.82 20.77
CA LYS A 158 0.38 27.20 20.94
C LYS A 158 -0.58 28.06 21.77
N LYS A 159 -1.90 27.89 21.58
CA LYS A 159 -2.93 28.52 22.43
C LYS A 159 -2.90 28.01 23.86
N SER A 160 -2.74 26.70 24.07
CA SER A 160 -2.67 26.08 25.40
C SER A 160 -1.45 26.56 26.20
N THR A 161 -0.27 26.69 25.58
CA THR A 161 0.93 27.21 26.25
C THR A 161 0.84 28.70 26.60
N ALA A 162 0.11 29.50 25.82
CA ALA A 162 -0.12 30.90 26.12
C ALA A 162 -1.04 31.13 27.34
N THR A 163 -1.94 30.19 27.63
CA THR A 163 -2.84 30.27 28.80
C THR A 163 -2.25 29.81 30.14
N VAL A 164 -1.05 29.21 30.15
CA VAL A 164 -0.40 28.71 31.39
C VAL A 164 0.61 29.72 31.97
N SER A 165 0.76 30.89 31.35
CA SER A 165 1.72 31.94 31.76
C SER A 165 1.08 33.10 32.56
N VAL A 166 0.12 32.82 33.44
CA VAL A 166 -0.50 33.81 34.35
C VAL A 166 -0.46 33.31 35.78
#